data_AF-A0A7X0TU85-F1
#
_entry.id   AF-A0A7X0TU85-F1
#
_cell.length_a   1.000
_cell.length_b   1.000
_cell.length_c   1.000
_cell.angle_alpha   90.00
_cell.angle_beta   90.00
_cell.angle_gamma   90.00
#
_symmetry.space_group_name_H-M   'P 1'
#
loop_
_entity.id
_entity.type
_entity.pdbx_description
1 polymer ?
#
loop_
_entity_poly.entity_id
_entity_poly.type
_entity_poly.pdbx_seq_one_letter_code
_entity_poly.pdbx_strand_id
1 'polypeptide(L)' 'MNFFNMLLNDPVVFMSFIGLGVLFGIAGFYVYYFAKKIKEDK' A
#
# COMPACT_ATOMS: atom_id res chain seq x y z
N MET A 1 -12.82 21.04 -6.17
CA MET A 1 -13.05 19.74 -5.52
C MET A 1 -12.04 19.58 -4.40
N ASN A 2 -12.47 19.15 -3.22
CA ASN A 2 -11.62 19.08 -2.04
C ASN A 2 -11.22 17.61 -1.80
N PHE A 3 -10.00 17.24 -2.19
CA PHE A 3 -9.53 15.85 -2.25
C PHE A 3 -9.63 15.12 -0.91
N PHE A 4 -9.21 15.78 0.18
CA PHE A 4 -9.30 15.21 1.52
C PHE A 4 -10.75 14.97 1.97
N ASN A 5 -11.68 15.84 1.55
CA ASN A 5 -13.10 15.66 1.83
C ASN A 5 -13.67 14.44 1.08
N MET A 6 -13.23 14.24 -0.16
CA MET A 6 -13.61 13.07 -0.96
C MET A 6 -13.02 11.77 -0.40
N LEU A 7 -11.76 11.78 0.06
CA LEU A 7 -11.10 10.59 0.60
C LEU A 7 -11.75 10.07 1.89
N LEU A 8 -12.21 10.98 2.76
CA LEU A 8 -12.76 10.63 4.07
C LEU A 8 -14.28 10.44 4.07
N ASN A 9 -15.00 11.08 3.15
CA ASN A 9 -16.46 11.07 3.16
C ASN A 9 -17.09 10.28 2.00
N ASP A 10 -16.31 9.86 1.00
CA ASP A 10 -16.80 8.94 -0.03
C ASP A 10 -16.43 7.48 0.33
N PRO A 11 -17.42 6.62 0.65
CA PRO A 11 -17.19 5.25 1.08
C PRO A 11 -16.53 4.38 0.00
N VAL A 12 -16.77 4.66 -1.29
CA VAL A 12 -16.20 3.89 -2.40
C VAL A 12 -14.71 4.22 -2.54
N VAL A 13 -14.38 5.51 -2.42
CA VAL A 13 -12.99 5.99 -2.46
C VAL A 13 -12.20 5.43 -1.29
N PHE A 14 -12.78 5.43 -0.09
CA PHE A 14 -12.15 4.89 1.11
C PHE A 14 -11.82 3.40 0.98
N MET A 15 -12.79 2.59 0.54
CA MET A 15 -12.59 1.15 0.33
C MET A 15 -11.54 0.85 -0.76
N SER A 16 -11.57 1.63 -1.84
CA SER A 16 -10.57 1.51 -2.92
C SER A 16 -9.17 1.87 -2.42
N PHE A 17 -9.05 2.92 -1.59
CA PHE A 17 -7.78 3.34 -1.00
C PHE A 17 -7.23 2.30 -0.02
N ILE A 18 -8.08 1.67 0.78
CA ILE A 18 -7.68 0.54 1.65
C ILE A 18 -7.16 -0.62 0.81
N GLY A 19 -7.89 -1.03 -0.22
CA GLY A 19 -7.48 -2.13 -1.10
C GLY A 19 -6.12 -1.86 -1.76
N LEU A 20 -5.91 -0.62 -2.22
CA LEU A 20 -4.63 -0.17 -2.76
C LEU A 20 -3.52 -0.17 -1.71
N GLY A 21 -3.81 0.28 -0.48
CA GLY A 21 -2.88 0.27 0.63
C GLY A 21 -2.43 -1.14 1.02
N VAL A 22 -3.36 -2.11 1.02
CA VAL A 22 -3.04 -3.52 1.25
C VAL A 22 -2.15 -4.08 0.14
N LEU A 23 -2.48 -3.80 -1.13
CA LEU A 23 -1.67 -4.21 -2.27
C LEU A 23 -0.22 -3.71 -2.15
N PHE A 24 -0.05 -2.41 -1.87
CA PHE A 24 1.27 -1.83 -1.69
C PHE A 24 1.98 -2.34 -0.44
N GLY A 25 1.26 -2.63 0.64
CA GLY A 25 1.82 -3.23 1.85
C GLY A 25 2.43 -4.61 1.56
N ILE A 26 1.68 -5.47 0.87
CA ILE A 26 2.15 -6.82 0.50
C ILE A 26 3.31 -6.72 -0.49
N ALA A 27 3.19 -5.90 -1.54
CA ALA A 27 4.26 -5.73 -2.52
C ALA A 27 5.55 -5.20 -1.88
N GLY A 28 5.44 -4.18 -1.02
CA GLY A 28 6.57 -3.61 -0.28
C GLY A 28 7.22 -4.62 0.67
N PHE A 29 6.42 -5.44 1.35
CA PHE A 29 6.94 -6.53 2.19
C PHE A 29 7.81 -7.51 1.39
N TYR A 30 7.34 -7.96 0.22
CA TYR A 30 8.11 -8.88 -0.61
C TYR A 30 9.39 -8.24 -1.16
N VAL A 31 9.32 -7.00 -1.64
CA VAL A 31 10.51 -6.26 -2.09
C VAL A 31 11.55 -6.18 -0.97
N TYR A 32 11.14 -5.80 0.24
CA TYR A 32 12.01 -5.76 1.40
C TYR A 32 12.58 -7.14 1.76
N TYR A 33 11.73 -8.17 1.81
CA TYR A 33 12.13 -9.52 2.14
C TYR A 33 13.19 -10.05 1.17
N PHE A 34 12.98 -9.90 -0.14
CA PHE A 34 13.94 -10.35 -1.15
C PHE A 34 15.22 -9.52 -1.14
N ALA A 35 15.14 -8.20 -0.98
CA ALA A 35 16.31 -7.33 -0.86
C ALA A 35 17.18 -7.71 0.35
N LYS A 36 16.54 -8.00 1.49
CA LYS A 36 17.21 -8.49 2.70
C LYS A 36 17.85 -9.86 2.46
N LYS A 37 17.11 -10.79 1.86
CA LYS A 37 17.60 -12.15 1.59
C LYS A 37 18.83 -12.15 0.67
N ILE A 38 18.81 -11.35 -0.40
CA ILE A 38 19.97 -11.19 -1.30
C ILE A 38 21.20 -10.64 -0.56
N LYS A 39 21.00 -9.79 0.44
CA LYS A 39 22.10 -9.22 1.24
C LYS A 39 22.65 -10.22 2.26
N GLU A 40 21.80 -11.07 2.84
CA GLU A 40 22.19 -12.09 3.83
C GLU A 40 22.75 -13.36 3.19
N ASP A 41 22.35 -13.67 1.95
CA ASP A 41 22.88 -14.78 1.15
C ASP A 41 24.23 -14.43 0.46
N LYS A 42 24.81 -13.24 0.73
CA LYS A 42 26.18 -12.86 0.37
C LYS A 42 27.15 -13.19 1.50
#